data_AF-A0A2S9JB32-F1
#
_entry.id   AF-A0A2S9JB32-F1
#
_cell.length_a   1.000
_cell.length_b   1.000
_cell.length_c   1.000
_cell.angle_alpha   90.00
_cell.angle_beta   90.00
_cell.angle_gamma   90.00
#
_symmetry.space_group_name_H-M   'P 1'
#
loop_
_entity.id
_entity.type
_entity.pdbx_description
1 polymer ?
#
loop_
_entity_poly.entity_id
_entity_poly.type
_entity_poly.pdbx_seq_one_letter_code
_entity_poly.pdbx_strand_id
1 'polypeptide(L)'
;KPVLIDFTGWNCVNCRKMEANVWTDPKVAALLREGFVMVELFVDDRTELAPQEQYVSEYSGKKINTIGKKNSDFQASVFNSNSQ
;
A
#
# COMPACT_ATOMS: atom_id res chain seq x y z
N LYS A 1 18.88 4.37 4.28
CA LYS A 1 18.23 3.17 3.71
C LYS A 1 17.12 3.66 2.77
N PRO A 2 17.00 3.14 1.53
CA PRO A 2 15.85 3.43 0.66
C PRO A 2 14.53 3.01 1.31
N VAL A 3 13.44 3.66 0.89
CA VAL A 3 12.09 3.29 1.31
C VAL A 3 11.56 2.20 0.38
N LEU A 4 11.07 1.11 0.96
CA LEU A 4 10.28 0.10 0.26
C LEU A 4 8.82 0.34 0.62
N ILE A 5 8.02 0.73 -0.37
CA ILE A 5 6.58 0.91 -0.21
C ILE A 5 5.90 -0.41 -0.57
N ASP A 6 5.20 -1.00 0.40
CA ASP A 6 4.34 -2.16 0.20
C ASP A 6 2.88 -1.70 0.13
N PHE A 7 2.28 -1.76 -1.07
CA PHE A 7 0.84 -1.54 -1.23
C PHE A 7 0.11 -2.82 -0.86
N THR A 8 -0.45 -2.85 0.35
CA THR A 8 -1.03 -4.05 0.96
C THR A 8 -2.51 -3.85 1.28
N GLY A 9 -3.17 -4.90 1.75
CA GLY A 9 -4.55 -4.84 2.20
C GLY A 9 -4.81 -5.76 3.37
N TRP A 10 -5.80 -5.42 4.18
CA TRP A 10 -6.30 -6.28 5.25
C TRP A 10 -6.75 -7.63 4.71
N ASN A 11 -7.43 -7.63 3.56
CA ASN A 11 -7.99 -8.82 2.94
C ASN A 11 -7.17 -9.36 1.74
N CYS A 12 -5.95 -8.86 1.55
CA CYS A 12 -5.09 -9.31 0.44
C CYS A 12 -4.48 -10.69 0.72
N VAL A 13 -5.12 -11.75 0.23
CA VAL A 13 -4.66 -13.15 0.44
C VAL A 13 -3.24 -13.37 -0.08
N ASN A 14 -2.89 -12.79 -1.22
CA ASN A 14 -1.56 -12.94 -1.81
C ASN A 14 -0.48 -12.22 -0.98
N CYS A 15 -0.79 -11.04 -0.43
CA CYS A 15 0.09 -10.30 0.47
C CYS A 15 0.38 -11.11 1.74
N ARG A 16 -0.64 -11.73 2.36
CA ARG A 16 -0.44 -12.60 3.52
C ARG A 16 0.39 -13.84 3.21
N LYS A 17 0.26 -14.41 2.00
CA LYS A 17 1.13 -15.51 1.54
C LYS A 17 2.57 -15.04 1.33
N MET A 18 2.77 -13.83 0.80
CA MET A 18 4.09 -13.21 0.58
C MET A 18 4.81 -13.01 1.92
N GLU A 19 4.11 -12.43 2.90
CA GLU A 19 4.58 -12.24 4.27
C GLU A 19 4.95 -13.58 4.92
N ALA A 20 4.05 -14.58 4.87
CA ALA A 20 4.24 -15.84 5.57
C ALA A 20 5.34 -16.73 4.99
N ASN A 21 5.50 -16.75 3.66
CA ASN A 21 6.34 -17.75 2.98
C ASN A 21 7.68 -17.21 2.45
N VAL A 22 7.83 -15.90 2.28
CA VAL A 22 9.04 -15.32 1.68
C VAL A 22 9.68 -14.29 2.57
N TRP A 23 8.91 -13.41 3.22
CA TRP A 23 9.51 -12.41 4.12
C TRP A 23 10.11 -13.05 5.37
N THR A 24 9.65 -14.25 5.73
CA THR A 24 10.19 -15.07 6.81
C THR A 24 11.47 -15.82 6.45
N ASP A 25 11.84 -15.91 5.15
CA ASP A 25 13.12 -16.49 4.76
C ASP A 25 14.27 -15.66 5.37
N PRO A 26 15.24 -16.29 6.07
CA PRO A 26 16.28 -15.55 6.80
C PRO A 26 17.08 -14.57 5.93
N LYS A 27 17.31 -14.88 4.64
CA LYS A 27 18.07 -13.99 3.75
C LYS A 27 17.23 -12.78 3.35
N VAL A 28 15.95 -13.01 3.04
CA VAL A 28 15.01 -11.94 2.72
C VAL A 28 14.77 -11.05 3.93
N ALA A 29 14.53 -11.63 5.11
CA ALA A 29 14.31 -10.91 6.36
C ALA A 29 15.50 -10.00 6.72
N ALA A 30 16.74 -10.49 6.54
CA ALA A 30 17.94 -9.69 6.75
C ALA A 30 18.02 -8.52 5.76
N LEU A 31 17.81 -8.79 4.46
CA LEU A 31 17.82 -7.76 3.42
C LEU A 31 16.77 -6.68 3.69
N LEU A 32 15.53 -7.05 4.03
CA LEU A 32 14.46 -6.09 4.31
C LEU A 32 14.79 -5.21 5.53
N ARG A 33 15.28 -5.83 6.62
CA ARG A 33 15.59 -5.12 7.87
C ARG A 33 16.80 -4.20 7.75
N GLU A 34 17.82 -4.62 7.02
CA GLU A 34 19.09 -3.91 6.92
C GLU A 34 19.14 -2.96 5.73
N GLY A 35 18.52 -3.33 4.62
CA GLY A 35 18.53 -2.58 3.37
C GLY A 35 17.49 -1.47 3.30
N PHE A 36 16.34 -1.61 3.98
CA PHE A 36 15.18 -0.77 3.71
C PHE A 36 14.55 -0.14 4.95
N VAL A 37 13.80 0.93 4.72
CA VAL A 37 12.73 1.39 5.61
C VAL A 37 11.43 0.92 4.98
N MET A 38 10.72 0.02 5.65
CA MET A 38 9.44 -0.50 5.16
C MET A 38 8.30 0.48 5.47
N VAL A 39 7.46 0.75 4.47
CA VAL A 39 6.24 1.54 4.63
C VAL A 39 5.09 0.78 3.99
N GLU A 40 4.13 0.35 4.81
CA GLU A 40 2.93 -0.34 4.36
C GLU A 40 1.81 0.67 4.11
N LEU A 41 1.29 0.69 2.89
CA LEU A 41 0.16 1.51 2.49
C LEU A 41 -1.04 0.60 2.24
N PHE A 42 -1.95 0.58 3.21
CA PHE A 42 -3.19 -0.20 3.11
C PHE A 42 -4.12 0.44 2.09
N VAL A 43 -4.49 -0.29 1.04
CA VAL A 43 -5.36 0.19 -0.06
C VAL A 43 -6.85 -0.12 0.16
N ASP A 44 -7.18 -0.98 1.12
CA ASP A 44 -8.55 -1.33 1.50
C ASP A 44 -8.98 -0.78 2.87
N ASP A 45 -8.15 0.10 3.47
CA ASP A 45 -8.46 0.75 4.74
C ASP A 45 -9.69 1.68 4.63
N ARG A 46 -10.62 1.50 5.57
CA ARG A 46 -11.92 2.18 5.60
C ARG A 46 -11.95 3.42 6.49
N THR A 47 -10.84 3.76 7.15
CA THR A 47 -10.72 4.96 7.97
C THR A 47 -11.01 6.19 7.12
N GLU A 48 -11.98 7.00 7.54
CA GLU A 48 -12.34 8.23 6.82
C GLU A 48 -11.22 9.25 6.89
N LEU A 49 -11.00 9.93 5.78
CA LEU A 49 -10.11 11.08 5.73
C LEU A 49 -10.81 12.30 6.33
N ALA A 50 -10.02 13.16 6.95
CA ALA A 50 -10.53 14.46 7.38
C ALA A 50 -11.13 15.22 6.17
N PRO A 51 -12.20 16.01 6.35
CA PRO A 51 -12.91 16.64 5.23
C PRO A 51 -12.03 17.43 4.26
N GLN A 52 -10.99 18.10 4.78
CA GLN A 52 -10.02 18.88 4.01
C GLN A 52 -9.06 18.04 3.16
N GLU A 53 -8.96 16.74 3.43
CA GLU A 53 -8.13 15.79 2.68
C GLU A 53 -8.96 14.97 1.67
N GLN A 54 -10.28 15.16 1.62
CA GLN A 54 -11.14 14.46 0.66
C GLN A 54 -11.13 15.19 -0.68
N TYR A 55 -11.02 14.45 -1.77
CA TYR A 55 -10.97 15.00 -3.12
C TYR A 55 -11.58 14.04 -4.14
N VAL A 56 -11.70 14.50 -5.39
CA VAL A 56 -12.02 13.63 -6.52
C VAL A 56 -10.72 13.36 -7.27
N SER A 57 -10.38 12.08 -7.43
CA SER A 57 -9.18 11.67 -8.14
C SER A 57 -9.21 12.13 -9.60
N GLU A 58 -8.15 12.82 -10.04
CA GLU A 58 -8.00 13.21 -11.45
C GLU A 58 -7.75 11.99 -12.36
N TYR A 59 -7.13 10.94 -11.81
CA TYR A 59 -6.84 9.70 -12.53
C TYR A 59 -8.10 8.84 -12.75
N SER A 60 -8.90 8.63 -11.71
CA SER A 60 -10.03 7.68 -11.73
C SER A 60 -11.41 8.32 -11.74
N GLY A 61 -11.53 9.63 -11.47
CA GLY A 61 -12.80 10.33 -11.29
C GLY A 61 -13.57 9.95 -10.02
N LYS A 62 -13.01 9.09 -9.17
CA LYS A 62 -13.67 8.59 -7.96
C LYS A 62 -13.49 9.56 -6.79
N LYS A 63 -14.49 9.62 -5.91
CA LYS A 63 -14.36 10.32 -4.62
C LYS A 63 -13.42 9.55 -3.70
N ILE A 64 -12.34 10.20 -3.31
CA ILE A 64 -11.35 9.74 -2.35
C ILE A 64 -11.72 10.30 -0.97
N ASN A 65 -12.21 9.41 -0.10
CA ASN A 65 -12.71 9.78 1.22
C ASN A 65 -12.24 8.86 2.35
N THR A 66 -11.43 7.84 2.04
CA THR A 66 -10.82 6.95 3.03
C THR A 66 -9.33 6.81 2.77
N ILE A 67 -8.58 6.42 3.80
CA ILE A 67 -7.14 6.15 3.69
C ILE A 67 -6.85 5.13 2.58
N GLY A 68 -7.62 4.04 2.51
CA GLY A 68 -7.47 3.01 1.47
C GLY A 68 -7.63 3.56 0.06
N LYS A 69 -8.68 4.38 -0.16
CA LYS A 69 -8.88 5.02 -1.47
C LYS A 69 -7.76 5.98 -1.84
N LYS A 70 -7.21 6.73 -0.87
CA LYS A 70 -6.08 7.65 -1.08
C LYS A 70 -4.83 6.87 -1.48
N ASN A 71 -4.53 5.78 -0.79
CA ASN A 71 -3.39 4.92 -1.11
C ASN A 71 -3.54 4.20 -2.45
N SER A 72 -4.74 3.70 -2.76
CA SER A 72 -5.05 3.08 -4.07
C SER A 72 -4.95 4.08 -5.21
N ASP A 73 -5.43 5.31 -5.00
CA ASP A 73 -5.30 6.39 -5.97
C ASP A 73 -3.85 6.78 -6.21
N PHE A 74 -3.04 6.86 -5.14
CA PHE A 74 -1.60 7.10 -5.22
C PHE A 74 -0.88 5.98 -5.99
N GLN A 75 -1.19 4.71 -5.71
CA GLN A 75 -0.64 3.56 -6.44
C GLN A 75 -0.92 3.67 -7.94
N ALA A 76 -2.17 3.99 -8.29
CA ALA A 76 -2.62 4.02 -9.67
C ALA A 76 -2.09 5.23 -10.45
N SER A 77 -2.18 6.42 -9.86
CA SER A 77 -1.79 7.67 -10.52
C SER A 77 -0.28 7.85 -10.66
N VAL A 78 0.51 7.36 -9.70
CA VAL A 78 1.97 7.58 -9.67
C VAL A 78 2.73 6.40 -10.27
N PHE A 79 2.29 5.17 -10.03
CA PHE A 79 3.00 3.97 -10.47
C PHE A 79 2.31 3.25 -11.63
N ASN A 80 1.18 3.77 -12.13
CA ASN A 80 0.40 3.19 -13.22
C ASN A 80 0.07 1.70 -12.97
N SER A 81 -0.27 1.36 -11.72
CA SER A 81 -0.57 0.00 -11.29
C SER A 81 -1.87 -0.05 -10.50
N ASN A 82 -2.68 -1.07 -10.77
CA ASN A 82 -3.92 -1.37 -10.07
C ASN A 82 -3.96 -2.83 -9.59
N SER A 83 -2.81 -3.33 -9.12
CA SER A 83 -2.71 -4.69 -8.61
C SER A 83 -3.33 -4.79 -7.22
N GLN A 84 -4.37 -5.62 -7.09
CA GLN A 84 -4.79 -6.28 -5.85
C GLN A 84 -5.00 -7.76 -6.11
#